data_AF-A0A7S1M832-F1
#
_entry.id   AF-A0A7S1M832-F1
#
_cell.length_a   1.000
_cell.length_b   1.000
_cell.length_c   1.000
_cell.angle_alpha   90.00
_cell.angle_beta   90.00
_cell.angle_gamma   90.00
#
_symmetry.space_group_name_H-M   'P 1'
#
loop_
_entity.id
_entity.type
_entity.pdbx_description
1 polymer ?
#
loop_
_entity_poly.entity_id
_entity_poly.type
_entity_poly.pdbx_seq_one_letter_code
_entity_poly.pdbx_strand_id
1 'polypeptide(L)'
;GWEESKKFAKLFVKAFAGPTADSQIAIILFSGPSGYSTMRKCAGAGAGLDMEKDCKIKMVQHFSGDISATMTNIENMVWPRGTTLTSQAIELANSELTLGRSDSQKVVL
;
A
#
# COMPACT_ATOMS: atom_id res chain seq x y z
N GLY A 1 -18.19 -0.53 -1.17
CA GLY A 1 -17.16 0.27 -0.48
C GLY A 1 -15.86 -0.50 -0.48
N TRP A 2 -15.47 -1.08 0.67
CA TRP A 2 -14.23 -1.85 0.81
C TRP A 2 -14.13 -3.08 -0.11
N GLU A 3 -15.18 -3.89 -0.18
CA GLU A 3 -15.18 -5.09 -1.05
C GLU A 3 -15.00 -4.73 -2.53
N GLU A 4 -15.57 -3.60 -2.98
CA GLU A 4 -15.37 -3.11 -4.34
C GLU A 4 -13.95 -2.58 -4.57
N SER A 5 -13.31 -1.96 -3.57
CA SER A 5 -11.89 -1.60 -3.63
C SER A 5 -10.99 -2.84 -3.75
N LYS A 6 -11.25 -3.89 -2.96
CA LYS A 6 -10.53 -5.17 -3.10
C LYS A 6 -10.77 -5.79 -4.49
N LYS A 7 -12.00 -5.74 -5.00
CA LYS A 7 -12.34 -6.24 -6.33
C LYS A 7 -11.59 -5.47 -7.43
N PHE A 8 -11.56 -4.14 -7.35
CA PHE A 8 -10.77 -3.29 -8.26
C PHE A 8 -9.29 -3.67 -8.21
N ALA A 9 -8.69 -3.74 -7.02
CA ALA A 9 -7.28 -4.08 -6.85
C ALA A 9 -6.95 -5.45 -7.45
N LYS A 10 -7.80 -6.46 -7.23
CA LYS A 10 -7.63 -7.79 -7.86
C LYS A 10 -7.74 -7.75 -9.38
N LEU A 11 -8.71 -7.02 -9.92
CA LEU A 11 -8.86 -6.87 -11.38
C LEU A 11 -7.66 -6.15 -12.00
N PHE A 12 -7.16 -5.10 -11.33
CA PHE A 12 -5.98 -4.37 -11.75
C PHE A 12 -4.74 -5.27 -11.77
N VAL A 13 -4.45 -5.96 -10.66
CA VAL A 13 -3.33 -6.91 -10.54
C VAL A 13 -3.42 -8.02 -11.59
N LYS A 14 -4.62 -8.57 -11.82
CA LYS A 14 -4.85 -9.62 -12.81
C LYS A 14 -4.54 -9.17 -14.25
N ALA A 15 -4.70 -7.88 -14.56
CA ALA A 15 -4.36 -7.35 -15.90
C ALA A 15 -2.86 -7.50 -16.22
N PHE A 16 -2.00 -7.67 -15.21
CA PHE A 16 -0.56 -7.89 -15.35
C PHE A 16 -0.15 -9.37 -15.31
N ALA A 17 -1.10 -10.31 -15.37
CA ALA A 17 -0.82 -11.76 -15.32
C ALA A 17 -0.46 -12.38 -16.69
N GLY A 18 -0.05 -11.59 -17.67
CA GLY A 18 0.21 -12.05 -19.03
C GLY A 18 1.54 -12.84 -19.15
N PRO A 19 1.67 -13.77 -20.12
CA PRO A 19 2.88 -14.57 -20.30
C PRO A 19 4.14 -13.75 -20.66
N THR A 20 3.96 -12.50 -21.11
CA THR A 20 5.05 -11.55 -21.38
C THR A 20 5.11 -10.40 -20.39
N ALA A 21 4.28 -10.43 -19.33
CA ALA A 21 4.20 -9.35 -18.36
C ALA A 21 5.31 -9.51 -17.31
N ASP A 22 6.27 -8.59 -17.32
CA ASP A 22 7.36 -8.52 -16.35
C ASP A 22 7.08 -7.40 -15.33
N SER A 23 5.91 -7.48 -14.69
CA SER A 23 5.45 -6.46 -13.73
C SER A 23 5.68 -6.91 -12.30
N GLN A 24 6.19 -6.00 -11.47
CA GLN A 24 6.28 -6.20 -10.03
C GLN A 24 5.30 -5.27 -9.33
N ILE A 25 4.58 -5.80 -8.34
CA ILE A 25 3.54 -5.07 -7.63
C ILE A 25 3.87 -5.03 -6.15
N ALA A 26 3.79 -3.83 -5.58
CA ALA A 26 3.84 -3.56 -4.15
C ALA A 26 2.46 -3.09 -3.68
N ILE A 27 2.09 -3.40 -2.44
CA ILE A 27 0.78 -3.04 -1.87
C ILE A 27 0.97 -2.33 -0.54
N ILE A 28 0.43 -1.13 -0.45
CA ILE A 28 0.29 -0.35 0.78
C ILE A 28 -1.19 -0.26 1.13
N LEU A 29 -1.53 -0.66 2.35
CA LEU A 29 -2.86 -0.47 2.93
C LEU A 29 -2.80 0.69 3.91
N PHE A 30 -3.64 1.69 3.74
CA PHE A 30 -3.62 2.87 4.61
C PHE A 30 -5.01 3.34 5.04
N SER A 31 -5.07 3.93 6.22
CA SER A 31 -6.11 4.88 6.64
C SER A 31 -5.46 6.02 7.41
N GLY A 32 -5.71 6.08 8.72
CA GLY A 32 -5.18 7.09 9.60
C GLY A 32 -5.72 7.02 11.03
N PRO A 33 -4.96 7.51 12.02
CA PRO A 33 -5.43 7.59 13.39
C PRO A 33 -6.65 8.50 13.52
N SER A 34 -7.50 8.19 14.50
CA SER A 34 -8.69 9.01 14.77
C SER A 34 -8.39 10.32 15.49
N GLY A 35 -7.21 10.46 16.11
CA GLY A 35 -6.83 11.63 16.90
C GLY A 35 -5.88 12.59 16.17
N TYR A 36 -6.13 13.89 16.27
CA TYR A 36 -5.31 14.93 15.62
C TYR A 36 -3.84 14.93 16.10
N SER A 37 -3.61 14.72 17.40
CA SER A 37 -2.24 14.65 17.96
C SER A 37 -1.44 13.48 17.36
N THR A 38 -2.04 12.29 17.30
CA THR A 38 -1.42 11.11 16.68
C THR A 38 -1.24 11.32 15.16
N MET A 39 -2.23 11.91 14.49
CA MET A 39 -2.12 12.26 13.07
C MET A 39 -0.91 13.16 12.79
N ARG A 40 -0.70 14.22 13.57
CA ARG A 40 0.47 15.11 13.40
C ARG A 40 1.78 14.37 13.59
N LYS A 41 1.87 13.49 14.59
CA LYS A 41 3.08 12.68 14.82
C LYS A 41 3.33 11.71 13.66
N CYS A 42 2.27 11.06 13.16
CA CYS A 42 2.33 10.17 11.99
C CYS A 42 2.71 10.89 10.69
N ALA A 43 2.46 12.19 10.58
CA ALA A 43 2.84 13.03 9.44
C ALA A 43 4.24 13.66 9.60
N GLY A 44 5.13 13.05 10.39
CA GLY A 44 6.53 13.48 10.54
C GLY A 44 6.85 14.37 11.74
N ALA A 45 5.91 14.62 12.66
CA ALA A 45 6.15 15.45 13.85
C ALA A 45 6.65 14.67 15.09
N GLY A 46 6.94 13.37 14.99
CA GLY A 46 7.40 12.57 16.14
C GLY A 46 8.14 11.29 15.76
N ALA A 47 8.89 10.74 16.71
CA ALA A 47 9.60 9.45 16.60
C ALA A 47 8.96 8.38 17.52
N GLY A 48 9.18 7.11 17.21
CA GLY A 48 8.79 5.98 18.07
C GLY A 48 7.33 5.51 17.93
N LEU A 49 6.68 5.81 16.81
CA LEU A 49 5.34 5.28 16.49
C LEU A 49 5.43 3.95 15.74
N ASP A 50 4.48 3.06 16.00
CA ASP A 50 4.23 1.88 15.19
C ASP A 50 3.36 2.29 13.99
N MET A 51 3.93 2.29 12.78
CA MET A 51 3.23 2.76 11.58
C MET A 51 1.96 1.97 11.29
N GLU A 52 1.94 0.66 11.59
CA GLU A 52 0.76 -0.18 11.36
C GLU A 52 -0.30 0.05 12.44
N LYS A 53 0.08 0.08 13.71
CA LYS A 53 -0.88 0.20 14.82
C LYS A 53 -1.34 1.62 15.09
N ASP A 54 -0.40 2.56 15.14
CA ASP A 54 -0.66 3.95 15.52
C ASP A 54 -1.09 4.76 14.30
N CYS A 55 -0.41 4.59 13.17
CA CYS A 55 -0.68 5.37 11.96
C CYS A 55 -1.65 4.70 11.01
N LYS A 56 -1.92 3.40 11.18
CA LYS A 56 -2.77 2.58 10.30
C LYS A 56 -2.29 2.56 8.86
N ILE A 57 -0.97 2.54 8.68
CA ILE A 57 -0.30 2.42 7.39
C ILE A 57 0.52 1.15 7.44
N LYS A 58 0.16 0.21 6.56
CA LYS A 58 0.76 -1.11 6.50
C LYS A 58 1.36 -1.34 5.13
N MET A 59 2.62 -1.74 5.12
CA MET A 59 3.21 -2.37 3.95
C MET A 59 2.73 -3.82 3.89
N VAL A 60 1.78 -4.10 2.99
CA VAL A 60 1.18 -5.44 2.86
C VAL A 60 2.12 -6.36 2.09
N GLN A 61 2.79 -5.82 1.08
CA GLN A 61 3.71 -6.56 0.24
C GLN A 61 4.70 -5.61 -0.43
N HIS A 62 5.98 -5.95 -0.38
CA HIS A 62 7.00 -5.34 -1.25
C HIS A 62 6.82 -5.78 -2.71
N PHE A 63 7.61 -5.19 -3.61
CA PHE A 63 7.58 -5.57 -5.02
C PHE A 63 7.72 -7.08 -5.22
N SER A 64 6.68 -7.70 -5.79
CA SER A 64 6.67 -9.11 -6.17
C SER A 64 6.10 -9.30 -7.57
N GLY A 65 6.63 -10.26 -8.31
CA GLY A 65 6.05 -10.75 -9.57
C GLY A 65 5.03 -11.87 -9.38
N ASP A 66 4.84 -12.37 -8.16
CA ASP A 66 3.86 -13.42 -7.87
C ASP A 66 2.45 -12.82 -7.78
N ILE A 67 1.76 -12.83 -8.92
CA ILE A 67 0.40 -12.34 -9.05
C ILE A 67 -0.58 -13.14 -8.19
N SER A 68 -0.38 -14.45 -8.03
CA SER A 68 -1.28 -15.30 -7.23
C SER A 68 -1.17 -14.95 -5.75
N ALA A 69 0.05 -14.85 -5.22
CA ALA A 69 0.29 -14.40 -3.85
C ALA A 69 -0.23 -12.98 -3.63
N THR A 70 -0.04 -12.08 -4.60
CA THR A 70 -0.56 -10.70 -4.54
C THR A 70 -2.08 -10.68 -4.42
N MET A 71 -2.81 -11.50 -5.18
CA MET A 71 -4.27 -11.62 -5.06
C MET A 71 -4.71 -12.14 -3.69
N THR A 72 -4.01 -13.14 -3.15
CA THR A 72 -4.28 -13.68 -1.80
C THR A 72 -4.04 -12.62 -0.73
N ASN A 73 -2.97 -11.84 -0.84
CA ASN A 73 -2.68 -10.74 0.07
C ASN A 73 -3.78 -9.68 0.04
N ILE A 74 -4.30 -9.32 -1.14
CA ILE A 74 -5.44 -8.40 -1.27
C ILE A 74 -6.69 -8.93 -0.59
N GLU A 75 -7.00 -10.21 -0.74
CA GLU A 75 -8.18 -10.82 -0.12
C GLU A 75 -8.11 -10.80 1.40
N ASN A 76 -6.93 -11.07 1.95
CA ASN A 76 -6.69 -11.12 3.40
C ASN A 76 -6.59 -9.73 4.06
N MET A 77 -6.63 -8.64 3.28
CA MET A 77 -6.59 -7.29 3.84
C MET A 77 -7.87 -6.97 4.62
N VAL A 78 -7.67 -6.56 5.88
CA VAL A 78 -8.74 -6.07 6.74
C VAL A 78 -8.78 -4.55 6.67
N TRP A 79 -9.96 -3.98 6.47
CA TRP A 79 -10.14 -2.53 6.42
C TRP A 79 -9.65 -1.87 7.73
N PRO A 80 -8.61 -1.02 7.69
CA PRO A 80 -7.98 -0.50 8.92
C PRO A 80 -8.85 0.52 9.68
N ARG A 81 -9.90 1.07 9.03
CA ARG A 81 -10.84 2.10 9.54
C ARG A 81 -10.15 3.38 10.04
N GLY A 82 -10.86 4.49 10.13
CA GLY A 82 -10.30 5.75 10.65
C GLY A 82 -10.22 6.86 9.62
N THR A 83 -9.30 7.81 9.83
CA THR A 83 -9.11 8.96 8.95
C THR A 83 -8.30 8.58 7.71
N THR A 84 -7.83 9.56 6.94
CA THR A 84 -7.12 9.33 5.68
C THR A 84 -5.83 10.13 5.66
N LEU A 85 -4.67 9.46 5.80
CA LEU A 85 -3.33 10.06 5.66
C LEU A 85 -2.72 9.68 4.32
N THR A 86 -3.34 10.16 3.23
CA THR A 86 -2.86 9.91 1.86
C THR A 86 -1.42 10.40 1.66
N SER A 87 -1.03 11.53 2.27
CA SER A 87 0.32 12.08 2.13
C SER A 87 1.39 11.10 2.61
N GLN A 88 1.17 10.45 3.74
CA GLN A 88 2.12 9.50 4.30
C GLN A 88 2.15 8.19 3.51
N ALA A 89 1.01 7.75 2.97
CA ALA A 89 0.95 6.61 2.09
C ALA A 89 1.73 6.85 0.78
N ILE A 90 1.63 8.05 0.19
CA ILE A 90 2.40 8.45 -1.00
C ILE A 90 3.89 8.52 -0.68
N GLU A 91 4.28 9.05 0.48
CA GLU A 91 5.69 9.08 0.90
C GLU A 91 6.26 7.66 1.06
N LEU A 92 5.49 6.75 1.68
CA LEU A 92 5.88 5.35 1.78
C LEU A 92 6.00 4.71 0.38
N ALA A 93 5.07 4.98 -0.53
CA ALA A 93 5.15 4.51 -1.91
C ALA A 93 6.42 5.03 -2.60
N ASN A 94 6.73 6.32 -2.46
CA ASN A 94 7.96 6.91 -3.03
C ASN A 94 9.23 6.27 -2.47
N SER A 95 9.25 5.96 -1.16
CA SER A 95 10.37 5.24 -0.56
C SER A 95 10.51 3.82 -1.11
N GLU A 96 9.39 3.11 -1.29
CA GLU A 96 9.37 1.76 -1.87
C GLU A 96 9.80 1.77 -3.33
N LEU A 97 9.43 2.80 -4.11
CA LEU A 97 9.85 2.97 -5.49
C LEU A 97 11.38 2.99 -5.65
N THR A 98 12.14 3.33 -4.60
CA THR A 98 13.61 3.26 -4.64
C THR A 98 14.14 1.82 -4.70
N LEU A 99 13.36 0.84 -4.24
CA LEU A 99 13.68 -0.59 -4.29
C LEU A 99 13.27 -1.24 -5.62
N GLY A 100 12.42 -0.58 -6.39
CA GLY A 100 12.04 -1.02 -7.74
C GLY A 100 13.17 -0.85 -8.76
N ARG A 101 13.18 -1.67 -9.81
CA ARG A 101 14.24 -1.69 -10.84
C ARG A 101 14.45 -0.29 -11.45
N SER A 102 15.71 0.10 -11.60
CA SER A 102 16.11 1.44 -12.05
C SER A 102 15.69 1.76 -13.49
N ASP A 103 15.54 0.75 -14.34
CA ASP A 103 15.17 0.84 -15.75
C ASP A 103 13.66 0.66 -16.01
N SER A 104 12.88 0.39 -14.96
CA SER A 104 11.43 0.19 -15.07
C SER A 104 10.66 1.50 -14.90
N GLN A 105 9.55 1.64 -15.64
CA GLN A 105 8.61 2.75 -15.42
C GLN A 105 7.89 2.55 -14.09
N LYS A 106 7.93 3.56 -13.22
CA LYS A 106 7.36 3.54 -11.87
C LYS A 106 6.04 4.29 -11.85
N VAL A 107 4.97 3.66 -11.37
CA VAL A 107 3.62 4.21 -11.32
C VAL A 107 3.01 3.96 -9.94
N VAL A 108 2.35 4.98 -9.37
CA VAL A 108 1.59 4.90 -8.12
C VAL A 108 0.13 5.21 -8.43
N LEU A 109 -0.79 4.41 -7.89
CA LEU A 109 -2.23 4.48 -8.12
C LEU A 109 -3.00 4.49 -6.80
#